data_AF-A0A9W4T8C4-F1
#
_entry.id   AF-A0A9W4T8C4-F1
#
_cell.length_a   1.000
_cell.length_b   1.000
_cell.length_c   1.000
_cell.angle_alpha   90.00
_cell.angle_beta   90.00
_cell.angle_gamma   90.00
#
_symmetry.space_group_name_H-M   'P 1'
#
loop_
_entity.id
_entity.type
_entity.pdbx_description
1 polymer ?
#
loop_
_entity_poly.entity_id
_entity_poly.type
_entity_poly.pdbx_seq_one_letter_code
_entity_poly.pdbx_strand_id
1 'polypeptide(L)'
;MNYPKYNGNIHPDEWINDIHNSFNYNCKTSYSNFLPYAISLINATIKLPSGIDSLEKLRNALKEDISYTVFKNTNKRKLQLLRYITEIEGGETSKFISNFRQL
;
A
#
# COMPACT_ATOMS: atom_id res chain seq x y z
N MET A 1 -13.43 14.14 -1.93
CA MET A 1 -12.67 13.15 -2.73
C MET A 1 -12.71 11.82 -1.99
N ASN A 2 -13.20 10.74 -2.60
CA ASN A 2 -13.13 9.41 -1.98
C ASN A 2 -11.72 8.86 -2.21
N TYR A 3 -10.92 8.79 -1.16
CA TYR A 3 -9.64 8.09 -1.21
C TYR A 3 -9.92 6.60 -1.54
N PRO A 4 -9.16 5.97 -2.46
CA PRO A 4 -9.43 4.60 -2.87
C PRO A 4 -9.33 3.61 -1.69
N LYS A 5 -10.28 2.67 -1.64
CA LYS A 5 -10.29 1.66 -0.58
C LYS A 5 -9.06 0.73 -0.67
N TYR A 6 -8.51 0.34 0.48
CA TYR A 6 -7.46 -0.66 0.54
C TYR A 6 -7.99 -2.01 0.08
N ASN A 7 -7.36 -2.59 -0.94
CA ASN A 7 -7.74 -3.88 -1.52
C ASN A 7 -6.56 -4.88 -1.55
N GLY A 8 -5.47 -4.57 -0.84
CA GLY A 8 -4.27 -5.42 -0.81
C GLY A 8 -3.27 -5.20 -1.93
N ASN A 9 -3.47 -4.26 -2.86
CA ASN A 9 -2.57 -4.03 -4.01
C ASN A 9 -1.38 -3.08 -3.74
N ILE A 10 -1.24 -2.61 -2.50
CA ILE A 10 -0.20 -1.68 -2.05
C ILE A 10 0.27 -2.14 -0.68
N HIS A 11 1.52 -1.82 -0.34
CA HIS A 11 2.06 -2.14 0.97
C HIS A 11 1.27 -1.42 2.08
N PRO A 12 0.86 -2.10 3.17
CA PRO A 12 0.07 -1.48 4.25
C PRO A 12 0.70 -0.21 4.82
N ASP A 13 2.04 -0.16 4.92
CA ASP A 13 2.75 1.01 5.45
C ASP A 13 2.68 2.23 4.54
N GLU A 14 2.80 2.00 3.23
CA GLU A 14 2.69 3.06 2.22
C GLU A 14 1.26 3.58 2.17
N TRP A 15 0.29 2.67 2.14
CA TRP A 15 -1.12 3.04 2.14
C TRP A 15 -1.52 3.82 3.39
N ILE A 16 -1.10 3.39 4.59
CA ILE A 16 -1.35 4.12 5.84
C ILE A 16 -0.74 5.54 5.77
N ASN A 17 0.47 5.68 5.24
CA ASN A 17 1.13 6.98 5.11
C ASN A 17 0.37 7.90 4.13
N ASP A 18 -0.07 7.37 3.00
CA ASP A 18 -0.80 8.13 1.99
C ASP A 18 -2.17 8.60 2.53
N ILE A 19 -2.91 7.72 3.21
CA ILE A 19 -4.17 8.13 3.84
C ILE A 19 -3.91 9.13 4.97
N HIS A 20 -2.79 9.02 5.71
CA HIS A 20 -2.45 9.94 6.79
C HIS A 20 -2.21 11.35 6.26
N ASN A 21 -1.44 11.46 5.17
CA ASN A 21 -1.21 12.72 4.49
C ASN A 21 -2.51 13.31 3.94
N SER A 22 -3.37 12.48 3.35
CA SER A 22 -4.68 12.92 2.86
C SER A 22 -5.61 13.37 4.00
N PHE A 23 -5.56 12.70 5.14
CA PHE A 23 -6.37 12.99 6.32
C PHE A 23 -5.94 14.33 6.93
N ASN A 24 -4.65 14.54 7.16
CA ASN A 24 -4.12 15.79 7.71
C ASN A 24 -4.40 16.99 6.81
N TYR A 25 -4.37 16.81 5.49
CA TYR A 25 -4.69 17.88 4.54
C TYR A 25 -6.16 18.31 4.62
N ASN A 26 -7.08 17.35 4.81
CA ASN A 26 -8.52 17.59 4.75
C ASN A 26 -9.19 17.81 6.12
N CYS A 27 -8.57 17.35 7.20
CA CYS A 27 -9.15 17.38 8.54
C CYS A 27 -8.28 18.18 9.50
N LYS A 28 -8.84 19.26 10.06
CA LYS A 28 -8.30 19.98 11.23
C LYS A 28 -8.58 19.26 12.56
N THR A 29 -8.95 17.97 12.51
CA THR A 29 -9.43 17.21 13.67
C THR A 29 -8.29 16.42 14.32
N SER A 30 -8.52 15.99 15.56
CA SER A 30 -7.57 15.22 16.36
C SER A 30 -7.12 13.93 15.65
N TYR A 31 -5.83 13.61 15.79
CA TYR A 31 -5.20 12.34 15.38
C TYR A 31 -5.96 11.10 15.89
N SER A 32 -6.69 11.23 17.00
CA SER A 32 -7.52 10.17 17.57
C SER A 32 -8.57 9.61 16.60
N ASN A 33 -9.00 10.38 15.60
CA ASN A 33 -10.02 9.95 14.63
C ASN A 33 -9.43 9.25 13.40
N PHE A 34 -8.10 9.18 13.28
CA PHE A 34 -7.44 8.63 12.11
C PHE A 34 -7.63 7.10 11.98
N LEU A 35 -7.50 6.35 13.08
CA LEU A 35 -7.65 4.89 13.02
C LEU A 35 -9.07 4.45 12.59
N PRO A 36 -10.17 4.97 13.18
CA PRO A 36 -11.52 4.66 12.69
C PRO A 36 -11.72 5.03 11.22
N TYR A 37 -11.14 6.15 10.79
CA TYR A 37 -11.18 6.56 9.39
C TYR A 37 -10.45 5.57 8.48
N ALA A 38 -9.22 5.18 8.83
CA ALA A 38 -8.45 4.18 8.09
C ALA A 38 -9.21 2.85 7.97
N ILE A 39 -9.81 2.36 9.07
CA ILE A 39 -10.61 1.13 9.07
C ILE A 39 -11.80 1.23 8.08
N SER A 40 -12.46 2.39 8.02
CA SER A 40 -13.59 2.61 7.10
C SER A 40 -13.21 2.57 5.61
N LEU A 41 -11.93 2.78 5.30
CA LEU A 41 -11.38 2.76 3.95
C LEU A 41 -10.90 1.36 3.51
N ILE A 42 -11.10 0.33 4.30
CA ILE A 42 -10.72 -1.03 3.91
C ILE A 42 -11.83 -1.64 3.06
N ASN A 43 -11.44 -2.38 2.02
CA ASN A 43 -12.40 -3.12 1.21
C ASN A 43 -13.09 -4.19 2.07
N ALA A 44 -14.41 -4.28 1.98
CA ALA A 44 -15.23 -5.21 2.76
C ALA A 44 -14.88 -6.69 2.52
N THR A 45 -14.17 -7.01 1.44
CA THR A 45 -13.66 -8.36 1.19
C THR A 45 -12.53 -8.76 2.15
N ILE A 46 -11.81 -7.78 2.72
CA ILE A 46 -10.74 -8.00 3.70
C ILE A 46 -11.37 -7.99 5.09
N LYS A 47 -11.41 -9.15 5.73
CA LYS A 47 -12.00 -9.32 7.05
C LYS A 47 -10.96 -9.02 8.12
N LEU A 48 -11.13 -7.90 8.82
CA LEU A 48 -10.29 -7.60 9.98
C LEU A 48 -10.71 -8.41 11.21
N PRO A 49 -9.76 -8.81 12.07
CA PRO A 49 -10.07 -9.34 13.39
C PRO A 49 -10.68 -8.25 14.29
N SER A 50 -11.39 -8.66 15.34
CA SER A 50 -11.86 -7.73 16.37
C SER A 50 -10.69 -7.15 17.18
N GLY A 51 -10.85 -5.94 17.73
CA GLY A 51 -9.88 -5.37 18.67
C GLY A 51 -8.70 -4.63 18.04
N ILE A 52 -8.87 -4.12 16.81
CA ILE A 52 -7.92 -3.19 16.18
C ILE A 52 -8.05 -1.82 16.86
N ASP A 53 -7.19 -1.55 17.84
CA ASP A 53 -7.14 -0.30 18.62
C ASP A 53 -5.88 0.55 18.31
N SER A 54 -5.01 0.08 17.43
CA SER A 54 -3.79 0.78 17.02
C SER A 54 -3.47 0.61 15.53
N LEU A 55 -2.70 1.54 14.98
CA LEU A 55 -2.21 1.45 13.59
C LEU A 55 -1.27 0.26 13.38
N GLU A 56 -0.54 -0.13 14.42
CA GLU A 56 0.32 -1.31 14.39
C GLU A 56 -0.51 -2.58 14.25
N LYS A 57 -1.56 -2.74 15.07
CA LYS A 57 -2.47 -3.90 14.95
C LYS A 57 -3.17 -3.90 13.59
N LEU A 58 -3.60 -2.74 13.10
CA LEU A 58 -4.19 -2.63 11.77
C LEU A 58 -3.21 -3.10 10.68
N ARG A 59 -1.98 -2.57 10.70
CA ARG A 59 -0.91 -2.93 9.76
C ARG A 59 -0.63 -4.43 9.78
N ASN A 60 -0.53 -5.03 10.96
CA ASN A 60 -0.27 -6.46 11.11
C ASN A 60 -1.43 -7.29 10.56
N ALA A 61 -2.67 -6.93 10.89
CA ALA A 61 -3.85 -7.60 10.34
C ALA A 61 -3.93 -7.52 8.80
N LEU A 62 -3.57 -6.37 8.21
CA LEU A 62 -3.49 -6.23 6.75
C LEU A 62 -2.37 -7.08 6.14
N LYS A 63 -1.24 -7.26 6.84
CA LYS A 63 -0.14 -8.14 6.40
C LYS A 63 -0.47 -9.63 6.52
N GLU A 64 -1.38 -10.01 7.42
CA GLU A 64 -1.84 -11.39 7.59
C GLU A 64 -2.87 -11.79 6.52
N ASP A 65 -3.57 -10.83 5.91
CA ASP A 65 -4.53 -11.11 4.84
C ASP A 65 -3.86 -11.70 3.58
N ILE A 66 -4.56 -12.64 2.93
CA ILE A 66 -4.07 -13.32 1.72
C ILE A 66 -3.73 -12.35 0.59
N SER A 67 -4.41 -11.21 0.50
CA SER A 67 -4.19 -10.20 -0.53
C SER A 67 -2.77 -9.63 -0.44
N TYR A 68 -2.24 -9.43 0.77
CA TYR A 68 -0.86 -8.97 0.96
C TYR A 68 0.16 -10.01 0.49
N THR A 69 -0.10 -11.30 0.75
CA THR A 69 0.74 -12.39 0.25
C THR A 69 0.72 -12.44 -1.28
N VAL A 70 -0.45 -12.28 -1.91
CA VAL A 70 -0.59 -12.21 -3.36
C VAL A 70 0.17 -11.01 -3.94
N PHE A 71 0.06 -9.83 -3.33
CA PHE A 71 0.80 -8.63 -3.71
C PHE A 71 2.32 -8.86 -3.69
N LYS A 72 2.85 -9.36 -2.57
CA LYS A 72 4.29 -9.67 -2.45
C LYS A 72 4.76 -10.65 -3.52
N ASN A 73 4.02 -11.74 -3.72
CA ASN A 73 4.37 -12.76 -4.71
C ASN A 73 4.30 -12.21 -6.14
N THR A 74 3.35 -11.32 -6.41
CA THR A 74 3.20 -10.65 -7.70
C THR A 74 4.39 -9.72 -7.97
N ASN A 75 4.76 -8.86 -7.02
CA ASN A 75 5.91 -7.98 -7.19
C ASN A 75 7.23 -8.76 -7.26
N LYS A 76 7.39 -9.84 -6.50
CA LYS A 76 8.54 -10.74 -6.64
C LYS A 76 8.67 -11.30 -8.07
N ARG A 77 7.57 -11.77 -8.67
CA ARG A 77 7.56 -12.25 -10.06
C ARG A 77 7.89 -11.13 -11.04
N LYS A 78 7.31 -9.93 -10.86
CA LYS A 78 7.61 -8.76 -11.70
C LYS A 78 9.09 -8.37 -11.62
N LEU A 79 9.68 -8.38 -10.43
CA LEU A 79 11.11 -8.10 -10.22
C LEU A 79 12.00 -9.13 -10.93
N GLN A 80 11.65 -10.41 -10.89
CA GLN A 80 12.39 -11.46 -11.61
C GLN A 80 12.33 -11.30 -13.13
N LEU A 81 11.24 -10.74 -13.65
CA LEU A 81 11.07 -10.45 -15.08
C LEU A 81 11.66 -9.09 -15.49
N LEU A 82 11.97 -8.22 -14.53
CA LEU A 82 12.48 -6.88 -14.80
C LEU A 82 13.95 -6.95 -15.20
N ARG A 83 14.20 -6.94 -16.51
CA ARG A 83 15.55 -6.97 -17.08
C ARG A 83 16.07 -5.56 -17.34
N TYR A 84 17.28 -5.28 -16.89
CA TYR A 84 18.01 -4.07 -17.26
C TYR A 84 18.62 -4.24 -18.66
N ILE A 85 18.46 -3.24 -19.51
CA ILE A 85 19.09 -3.11 -20.82
C ILE A 85 19.84 -1.78 -20.80
N THR A 86 21.10 -1.78 -21.23
CA THR A 86 21.92 -0.56 -21.20
C THR A 86 21.46 0.44 -22.26
N GLU A 87 21.73 1.73 -22.05
CA GLU A 87 21.45 2.78 -23.05
C GLU A 87 22.13 2.50 -24.40
N ILE A 88 23.35 1.94 -24.37
CA ILE A 88 24.12 1.56 -25.57
C ILE A 88 23.38 0.49 -26.39
N GLU A 89 22.66 -0.41 -25.73
CA GLU A 89 21.84 -1.46 -26.35
C GLU A 89 20.40 -1.00 -26.64
N GLY A 90 20.10 0.31 -26.49
CA GLY A 90 18.78 0.88 -26.73
C GLY A 90 17.80 0.75 -25.56
N GLY A 91 18.29 0.48 -24.34
CA GLY A 91 17.49 0.53 -23.12
C GLY A 91 17.23 1.95 -22.63
N GLU A 92 16.32 2.10 -21.67
CA GLU A 92 15.98 3.39 -21.04
C GLU A 92 16.12 3.26 -19.52
N THR A 93 17.24 3.73 -18.99
CA THR A 93 17.65 3.57 -17.59
C THR A 93 16.68 4.26 -16.64
N SER A 94 16.23 5.47 -16.99
CA SER A 94 15.24 6.23 -16.22
C SER A 94 13.94 5.43 -16.03
N LYS A 95 13.45 4.81 -17.11
CA LYS A 95 12.25 3.97 -17.10
C LYS A 95 12.46 2.67 -16.33
N PHE A 96 13.61 2.03 -16.47
CA PHE A 96 13.95 0.85 -15.67
C PHE A 96 13.91 1.18 -14.16
N ILE A 97 14.58 2.27 -13.75
CA ILE A 97 14.61 2.70 -12.34
C ILE A 97 13.21 3.10 -11.85
N SER A 98 12.41 3.78 -12.67
CA SER A 98 11.02 4.12 -12.33
C SER A 98 10.19 2.87 -12.09
N ASN A 99 10.25 1.89 -13.01
CA ASN A 99 9.55 0.62 -12.87
C ASN A 99 10.04 -0.17 -11.65
N PHE A 100 11.35 -0.22 -11.40
CA PHE A 100 11.92 -0.90 -10.24
C PHE A 100 11.41 -0.34 -8.92
N ARG A 101 11.35 1.00 -8.79
CA ARG A 101 10.89 1.68 -7.57
C ARG A 101 9.39 1.52 -7.29
N GLN A 102 8.60 1.14 -8.29
CA GLN A 102 7.16 0.90 -8.14
C GLN A 102 6.82 -0.53 -7.71
N LEU A 103 7.81 -1.43 -7.61
CA LEU A 103 7.64 -2.86 -7.25
C LEU A 103 8.07 -3.15 -5.82
#